data_AF-B6EUB5-F1
#
_entry.id   AF-B6EUB5-F1
#
_cell.length_a   1.000
_cell.length_b   1.000
_cell.length_c   1.000
_cell.angle_alpha   90.00
_cell.angle_beta   90.00
_cell.angle_gamma   90.00
#
_symmetry.space_group_name_H-M   'P 1'
#
loop_
_entity.id
_entity.type
_entity.pdbx_description
1 polymer ?
#
loop_
_entity_poly.entity_id
_entity_poly.type
_entity_poly.pdbx_seq_one_letter_code
_entity_poly.pdbx_strand_id
1 'polypeptide(L)'
;MRTKLTMYEAIKDNDDNDHQWREKKDIESALQISRSSSLPPDKERLVSLDVFRGLTVAFMILVDDVGGILPSINHSPWDGVTLADFVMPFFLFIVGVSLAFAYKNLSCRFVATRKALIRSLKLLLLGLFLQGGFIHGLNNLTYGIDVEKIRLMGILQRIAIAYLVVALCEIWLKGNHNVSSELSMIKKYRFHWVVAFVITTIYLSLLYGLYVPDWEYQILKEDQGSTLTTFLVKCGVRGHTGPGCNAVGMLDRMFLGIQHLYRKPVYARTKYKLSKQWAITSRRSFLVSSAF
;
A
#
# COMPACT_ATOMS: atom_id res chain seq x y z
N MET A 1 56.36 62.06 44.66
CA MET A 1 56.15 60.59 44.76
C MET A 1 54.68 60.16 44.82
N ARG A 2 53.71 61.04 45.14
CA ARG A 2 52.30 60.67 45.37
C ARG A 2 51.44 60.50 44.10
N THR A 3 51.85 61.05 42.95
CA THR A 3 51.08 61.01 41.69
C THR A 3 51.29 59.75 40.83
N LYS A 4 52.37 58.99 41.03
CA LYS A 4 52.61 57.75 40.27
C LYS A 4 51.89 56.53 40.84
N LEU A 5 51.61 56.51 42.14
CA LEU A 5 50.86 55.43 42.81
C LEU A 5 49.37 55.46 42.45
N THR A 6 48.75 56.64 42.45
CA THR A 6 47.33 56.81 42.06
C THR A 6 47.06 56.42 40.62
N MET A 7 48.03 56.60 39.72
CA MET A 7 47.92 56.19 38.32
C MET A 7 48.07 54.67 38.16
N TYR A 8 48.92 54.02 38.95
CA TYR A 8 49.10 52.57 38.94
C TYR A 8 47.89 51.82 39.51
N GLU A 9 47.28 52.33 40.58
CA GLU A 9 46.05 51.76 41.16
C GLU A 9 44.87 51.90 40.18
N ALA A 10 44.71 53.06 39.52
CA ALA A 10 43.64 53.27 38.54
C ALA A 10 43.79 52.40 37.27
N ILE A 11 45.03 52.08 36.85
CA ILE A 11 45.28 51.18 35.71
C ILE A 11 44.98 49.73 36.09
N LYS A 12 45.33 49.31 37.32
CA LYS A 12 45.08 47.95 37.82
C LYS A 12 43.59 47.66 37.99
N ASP A 13 42.83 48.61 38.55
CA ASP A 13 41.37 48.46 38.70
C ASP A 13 40.65 48.40 37.34
N ASN A 14 41.19 49.05 36.30
CA ASN A 14 40.60 49.02 34.97
C ASN A 14 40.88 47.69 34.25
N ASP A 15 42.06 47.10 34.46
CA ASP A 15 42.44 45.80 33.88
C ASP A 15 41.68 44.64 34.55
N ASP A 16 41.54 44.68 35.89
CA ASP A 16 40.76 43.68 36.65
C ASP A 16 39.26 43.73 36.27
N ASN A 17 38.71 44.92 36.01
CA ASN A 17 37.33 45.07 35.54
C ASN A 17 37.14 44.60 34.08
N ASP A 18 38.11 44.85 33.19
CA ASP A 18 38.02 44.41 31.79
C ASP A 18 38.15 42.88 31.68
N HIS A 19 39.01 42.25 32.49
CA HIS A 19 39.09 40.80 32.61
C HIS A 19 37.79 40.19 33.13
N GLN A 20 37.21 40.76 34.19
CA GLN A 20 35.93 40.29 34.74
C GLN A 20 34.77 40.46 33.75
N TRP A 21 34.75 41.54 32.97
CA TRP A 21 33.74 41.79 31.95
C TRP A 21 33.87 40.83 30.76
N ARG A 22 35.09 40.53 30.34
CA ARG A 22 35.38 39.60 29.24
C ARG A 22 35.01 38.17 29.62
N GLU A 23 35.37 37.73 30.83
CA GLU A 23 34.99 36.42 31.38
C GLU A 23 33.46 36.29 31.51
N LYS A 24 32.76 37.32 32.00
CA LYS A 24 31.30 37.31 32.09
C LYS A 24 30.63 37.22 30.71
N LYS A 25 31.18 37.92 29.71
CA LYS A 25 30.72 37.81 28.32
C LYS A 25 30.98 36.44 27.74
N ASP A 26 32.13 35.84 28.01
CA ASP A 26 32.46 34.50 27.51
C ASP A 26 31.56 33.44 28.15
N ILE A 27 31.24 33.58 29.44
CA ILE A 27 30.27 32.73 30.15
C ILE A 27 28.85 32.94 29.62
N GLU A 28 28.40 34.18 29.41
CA GLU A 28 27.09 34.47 28.80
C GLU A 28 27.00 33.93 27.36
N SER A 29 28.09 34.05 26.59
CA SER A 29 28.21 33.51 25.23
C SER A 29 28.17 31.98 25.24
N ALA A 30 28.89 31.33 26.17
CA ALA A 30 28.90 29.87 26.33
C ALA A 30 27.55 29.33 26.83
N LEU A 31 26.86 30.07 27.71
CA LEU A 31 25.49 29.76 28.15
C LEU A 31 24.46 29.94 27.01
N GLN A 32 24.62 30.96 26.18
CA GLN A 32 23.79 31.17 24.98
C GLN A 32 24.04 30.07 23.94
N ILE A 33 25.29 29.70 23.70
CA ILE A 33 25.67 28.60 22.79
C ILE A 33 25.11 27.26 23.30
N SER A 34 25.23 26.97 24.60
CA SER A 34 24.63 25.76 25.21
C SER A 34 23.10 25.77 25.25
N ARG A 35 22.45 26.94 25.26
CA ARG A 35 20.99 27.06 25.17
C ARG A 35 20.47 27.01 23.73
N SER A 36 21.33 27.33 22.76
CA SER A 36 21.03 27.30 21.31
C SER A 36 21.33 25.95 20.64
N SER A 37 22.02 25.02 21.31
CA SER A 37 22.28 23.66 20.84
C SER A 37 21.09 22.71 21.00
N SER A 38 19.86 23.22 20.89
CA SER A 38 18.75 22.36 20.49
C SER A 38 19.00 21.94 19.05
N LEU A 39 19.44 20.69 18.86
CA LEU A 39 19.33 19.99 17.58
C LEU A 39 17.99 20.36 16.94
N PRO A 40 17.93 20.61 15.60
CA PRO A 40 16.66 20.91 14.94
C PRO A 40 15.65 19.85 15.41
N PRO A 41 14.43 20.24 15.85
CA PRO A 41 13.51 19.32 16.49
C PRO A 41 13.43 18.08 15.61
N ASP A 42 13.97 16.98 16.13
CA ASP A 42 14.06 15.75 15.37
C ASP A 42 12.63 15.43 14.99
N LYS A 43 12.36 15.24 13.70
CA LYS A 43 10.99 14.94 13.26
C LYS A 43 10.62 13.62 13.92
N GLU A 44 9.90 13.72 15.03
CA GLU A 44 9.65 12.59 15.92
C GLU A 44 9.00 11.50 15.10
N ARG A 45 9.77 10.43 14.87
CA ARG A 45 9.31 9.32 14.05
C ARG A 45 8.27 8.57 14.85
N LEU A 46 7.12 8.33 14.24
CA LEU A 46 6.05 7.57 14.87
C LEU A 46 6.43 6.09 14.90
N VAL A 47 7.00 5.65 16.02
CA VAL A 47 7.46 4.26 16.22
C VAL A 47 6.32 3.25 16.01
N SER A 48 5.10 3.57 16.46
CA SER A 48 3.92 2.71 16.27
C SER A 48 3.59 2.45 14.80
N LEU A 49 3.83 3.44 13.92
CA LEU A 49 3.59 3.33 12.49
C LEU A 49 4.62 2.43 11.81
N ASP A 50 5.87 2.52 12.24
CA ASP A 50 6.94 1.64 11.73
C ASP A 50 6.76 0.20 12.22
N VAL A 51 6.35 -0.01 13.49
CA VAL A 51 6.01 -1.34 14.03
C VAL A 51 4.85 -1.97 13.28
N PHE A 52 3.76 -1.22 13.05
CA PHE A 52 2.59 -1.75 12.33
C PHE A 52 2.91 -2.10 10.87
N ARG A 53 3.75 -1.28 10.21
CA ARG A 53 4.25 -1.59 8.86
C ARG A 53 5.06 -2.88 8.86
N GLY A 54 5.97 -3.04 9.83
CA GLY A 54 6.77 -4.25 10.00
C GLY A 54 5.91 -5.50 10.22
N LEU A 55 4.90 -5.40 11.10
CA LEU A 55 3.94 -6.48 11.36
C LEU A 55 3.16 -6.88 10.10
N THR A 56 2.73 -5.90 9.31
CA THR A 56 2.01 -6.16 8.05
C THR A 56 2.88 -6.94 7.05
N VAL A 57 4.17 -6.58 6.94
CA VAL A 57 5.12 -7.32 6.09
C VAL A 57 5.40 -8.72 6.65
N ALA A 58 5.52 -8.87 7.97
CA ALA A 58 5.68 -10.18 8.59
C ALA A 58 4.47 -11.10 8.33
N PHE A 59 3.23 -10.56 8.38
CA PHE A 59 2.03 -11.30 8.00
C PHE A 59 2.00 -11.69 6.53
N MET A 60 2.45 -10.80 5.63
CA MET A 60 2.58 -11.12 4.21
C MET A 60 3.48 -12.33 3.99
N ILE A 61 4.68 -12.32 4.57
CA ILE A 61 5.65 -13.42 4.48
C ILE A 61 5.07 -14.71 5.08
N LEU A 62 4.49 -14.62 6.29
CA LEU A 62 3.89 -15.78 6.96
C LEU A 62 2.81 -16.44 6.10
N VAL A 63 1.91 -15.65 5.52
CA VAL A 63 0.83 -16.16 4.68
C VAL A 63 1.37 -16.76 3.39
N ASP A 64 2.37 -16.14 2.77
CA ASP A 64 2.98 -16.62 1.52
C ASP A 64 3.71 -17.95 1.73
N ASP A 65 4.44 -18.11 2.83
CA ASP A 65 5.21 -19.33 3.14
C ASP A 65 4.35 -20.46 3.72
N VAL A 66 3.46 -20.13 4.68
CA VAL A 66 2.67 -21.12 5.43
C VAL A 66 1.34 -21.42 4.74
N GLY A 67 0.84 -20.53 3.89
CA GLY A 67 -0.46 -20.68 3.22
C GLY A 67 -0.56 -21.93 2.34
N GLY A 68 0.55 -22.45 1.82
CA GLY A 68 0.56 -23.71 1.09
C GLY A 68 0.24 -24.94 1.97
N ILE A 69 0.65 -24.89 3.23
CA ILE A 69 0.57 -26.01 4.18
C ILE A 69 -0.74 -25.95 4.98
N LEU A 70 -1.17 -24.73 5.35
CA LEU A 70 -2.39 -24.52 6.13
C LEU A 70 -3.46 -23.75 5.31
N PRO A 71 -4.43 -24.46 4.71
CA PRO A 71 -5.46 -23.83 3.87
C PRO A 71 -6.31 -22.77 4.59
N SER A 72 -6.38 -22.82 5.92
CA SER A 72 -7.10 -21.85 6.75
C SER A 72 -6.44 -20.47 6.80
N ILE A 73 -5.14 -20.39 6.50
CA ILE A 73 -4.36 -19.13 6.49
C ILE A 73 -4.26 -18.56 5.07
N ASN A 74 -4.39 -19.40 4.03
CA ASN A 74 -4.34 -19.01 2.62
C ASN A 74 -5.62 -18.28 2.17
N HIS A 75 -5.55 -17.53 1.08
CA HIS A 75 -6.68 -16.82 0.47
C HIS A 75 -7.89 -17.72 0.26
N SER A 76 -9.07 -17.19 0.60
CA SER A 76 -10.32 -17.88 0.30
C SER A 76 -10.48 -18.05 -1.23
N PRO A 77 -11.07 -19.18 -1.71
CA PRO A 77 -11.22 -19.40 -3.14
C PRO A 77 -12.16 -18.43 -3.86
N TRP A 78 -13.18 -17.94 -3.15
CA TRP A 78 -14.13 -16.95 -3.67
C TRP A 78 -14.86 -16.25 -2.52
N ASP A 79 -15.69 -17.00 -1.79
CA ASP A 79 -16.44 -16.52 -0.64
C ASP A 79 -15.79 -16.98 0.66
N GLY A 80 -15.72 -16.06 1.62
CA GLY A 80 -15.07 -16.25 2.91
C GLY A 80 -13.90 -15.30 3.11
N VAL A 81 -13.47 -15.18 4.36
CA VAL A 81 -12.36 -14.31 4.77
C VAL A 81 -11.36 -15.15 5.55
N THR A 82 -10.10 -15.10 5.14
CA THR A 82 -8.98 -15.74 5.86
C THR A 82 -7.93 -14.71 6.25
N LEU A 83 -6.91 -15.15 6.99
CA LEU A 83 -5.83 -14.26 7.45
C LEU A 83 -5.11 -13.56 6.27
N ALA A 84 -4.93 -14.26 5.15
CA ALA A 84 -4.35 -13.71 3.92
C ALA A 84 -5.08 -12.48 3.38
N ASP A 85 -6.41 -12.47 3.50
CA ASP A 85 -7.26 -11.45 2.89
C ASP A 85 -7.15 -10.10 3.62
N PHE A 86 -6.66 -10.09 4.87
CA PHE A 86 -6.45 -8.87 5.66
C PHE A 86 -5.11 -8.16 5.39
N VAL A 87 -4.12 -8.86 4.81
CA VAL A 87 -2.78 -8.30 4.59
C VAL A 87 -2.83 -7.05 3.71
N MET A 88 -3.56 -7.13 2.59
CA MET A 88 -3.66 -6.03 1.63
C MET A 88 -4.40 -4.80 2.20
N PRO A 89 -5.57 -4.94 2.86
CA PRO A 89 -6.21 -3.84 3.58
C PRO A 89 -5.32 -3.16 4.62
N PHE A 90 -4.61 -3.92 5.46
CA PHE A 90 -3.69 -3.34 6.46
C PHE A 90 -2.54 -2.59 5.80
N PHE A 91 -1.99 -3.13 4.71
CA PHE A 91 -0.94 -2.47 3.94
C PHE A 91 -1.41 -1.15 3.33
N LEU A 92 -2.58 -1.12 2.71
CA LEU A 92 -3.14 0.12 2.14
C LEU A 92 -3.46 1.15 3.21
N PHE A 93 -3.99 0.71 4.36
CA PHE A 93 -4.26 1.58 5.50
C PHE A 93 -2.99 2.28 5.99
N ILE A 94 -1.91 1.53 6.26
CA ILE A 94 -0.67 2.12 6.77
C ILE A 94 0.02 3.04 5.75
N VAL A 95 -0.08 2.72 4.45
CA VAL A 95 0.40 3.60 3.37
C VAL A 95 -0.39 4.91 3.35
N GLY A 96 -1.71 4.86 3.51
CA GLY A 96 -2.58 6.04 3.60
C GLY A 96 -2.26 6.93 4.80
N VAL A 97 -2.11 6.34 5.99
CA VAL A 97 -1.71 7.08 7.20
C VAL A 97 -0.33 7.73 7.02
N SER A 98 0.64 6.98 6.49
CA SER A 98 1.99 7.48 6.22
C SER A 98 1.96 8.69 5.25
N LEU A 99 1.07 8.65 4.26
CA LEU A 99 0.88 9.73 3.29
C LEU A 99 0.29 10.99 3.95
N ALA A 100 -0.72 10.85 4.80
CA ALA A 100 -1.32 11.98 5.53
C ALA A 100 -0.29 12.71 6.41
N PHE A 101 0.61 11.96 7.07
CA PHE A 101 1.71 12.55 7.82
C PHE A 101 2.78 13.19 6.92
N ALA A 102 3.14 12.54 5.81
CA ALA A 102 4.16 13.05 4.88
C ALA A 102 3.77 14.39 4.25
N TYR A 103 2.48 14.62 4.01
CA TYR A 103 1.93 15.86 3.44
C TYR A 103 1.17 16.71 4.46
N LYS A 104 1.40 16.49 5.77
CA LYS A 104 0.80 17.32 6.83
C LYS A 104 1.25 18.77 6.70
N ASN A 105 2.56 18.99 6.56
CA ASN A 105 3.20 20.29 6.47
C ASN A 105 3.85 20.46 5.09
N LEU A 106 3.13 21.09 4.17
CA LEU A 106 3.57 21.35 2.80
C LEU A 106 4.20 22.74 2.72
N SER A 107 5.47 22.83 2.31
CA SER A 107 6.10 24.12 1.99
C SER A 107 5.67 24.62 0.61
N CYS A 108 5.65 23.74 -0.40
CA CYS A 108 5.21 24.06 -1.76
C CYS A 108 4.45 22.88 -2.39
N ARG A 109 3.21 23.13 -2.86
CA ARG A 109 2.33 22.11 -3.45
C ARG A 109 2.92 21.48 -4.71
N PHE A 110 3.58 22.26 -5.57
CA PHE A 110 4.18 21.76 -6.81
C PHE A 110 5.36 20.83 -6.53
N VAL A 111 6.23 21.19 -5.58
CA VAL A 111 7.37 20.35 -5.17
C VAL A 111 6.86 19.03 -4.56
N ALA A 112 5.83 19.10 -3.72
CA ALA A 112 5.20 17.91 -3.15
C ALA A 112 4.56 17.00 -4.21
N THR A 113 3.88 17.59 -5.20
CA THR A 113 3.28 16.87 -6.34
C THR A 113 4.35 16.18 -7.18
N ARG A 114 5.44 16.86 -7.52
CA ARG A 114 6.58 16.27 -8.24
C ARG A 114 7.18 15.10 -7.46
N LYS A 115 7.32 15.23 -6.14
CA LYS A 115 7.81 14.15 -5.26
C LYS A 115 6.86 12.95 -5.24
N ALA A 116 5.55 13.20 -5.18
CA ALA A 116 4.52 12.15 -5.26
C ALA A 116 4.59 11.40 -6.61
N LEU A 117 4.68 12.14 -7.72
CA LEU A 117 4.79 11.59 -9.07
C LEU A 117 6.05 10.72 -9.24
N ILE A 118 7.22 11.22 -8.83
CA ILE A 118 8.47 10.45 -8.92
C ILE A 118 8.37 9.17 -8.08
N ARG A 119 7.77 9.24 -6.88
CA ARG A 119 7.60 8.04 -6.04
C ARG A 119 6.66 7.03 -6.67
N SER A 120 5.52 7.48 -7.22
CA SER A 120 4.59 6.62 -7.94
C SER A 120 5.25 5.97 -9.16
N LEU A 121 5.99 6.75 -9.95
CA LEU A 121 6.71 6.26 -11.12
C LEU A 121 7.76 5.20 -10.75
N LYS A 122 8.52 5.43 -9.67
CA LYS A 122 9.47 4.43 -9.14
C LYS A 122 8.77 3.12 -8.76
N LEU A 123 7.60 3.18 -8.12
CA LEU A 123 6.82 1.99 -7.75
C LEU A 123 6.26 1.27 -8.98
N LEU A 124 5.80 2.01 -10.00
CA LEU A 124 5.33 1.44 -11.26
C LEU A 124 6.46 0.71 -12.00
N LEU A 125 7.62 1.36 -12.14
CA LEU A 125 8.79 0.78 -12.80
C LEU A 125 9.34 -0.42 -12.03
N LEU A 126 9.41 -0.34 -10.70
CA LEU A 126 9.81 -1.46 -9.86
C LEU A 126 8.82 -2.64 -9.99
N GLY A 127 7.52 -2.37 -10.01
CA GLY A 127 6.50 -3.39 -10.21
C GLY A 127 6.63 -4.09 -11.57
N LEU A 128 6.83 -3.31 -12.63
CA LEU A 128 7.06 -3.85 -13.98
C LEU A 128 8.35 -4.67 -14.04
N PHE A 129 9.42 -4.19 -13.42
CA PHE A 129 10.71 -4.87 -13.37
C PHE A 129 10.63 -6.22 -12.64
N LEU A 130 9.99 -6.26 -11.46
CA LEU A 130 9.81 -7.49 -10.69
C LEU A 130 8.88 -8.49 -11.40
N GLN A 131 7.84 -7.99 -12.09
CA GLN A 131 6.89 -8.83 -12.80
C GLN A 131 7.41 -9.32 -14.16
N GLY A 132 8.34 -8.60 -14.76
CA GLY A 132 8.97 -8.92 -16.05
C GLY A 132 9.88 -10.15 -16.04
N GLY A 133 9.91 -10.94 -14.96
CA GLY A 133 10.57 -12.25 -14.96
C GLY A 133 12.10 -12.20 -14.83
N PHE A 134 12.68 -11.07 -14.39
CA PHE A 134 14.13 -10.99 -14.19
C PHE A 134 14.66 -11.98 -13.14
N ILE A 135 13.79 -12.43 -12.23
CA ILE A 135 14.09 -13.45 -11.22
C ILE A 135 13.01 -14.53 -11.32
N HIS A 136 13.20 -15.53 -12.18
CA HIS A 136 12.49 -16.79 -12.02
C HIS A 136 13.05 -17.48 -10.76
N GLY A 137 12.18 -18.09 -9.95
CA GLY A 137 12.48 -18.49 -8.57
C GLY A 137 13.77 -19.31 -8.40
N LEU A 138 14.24 -19.43 -7.15
CA LEU A 138 15.52 -20.04 -6.70
C LEU A 138 15.90 -21.39 -7.34
N ASN A 139 14.97 -22.07 -8.02
CA ASN A 139 15.14 -23.38 -8.63
C ASN A 139 15.23 -23.38 -10.18
N ASN A 140 15.07 -22.23 -10.85
CA ASN A 140 15.18 -22.12 -12.32
C ASN A 140 16.19 -21.02 -12.70
N LEU A 141 17.33 -21.43 -13.26
CA LEU A 141 18.42 -20.55 -13.72
C LEU A 141 18.12 -19.79 -15.03
N THR A 142 16.85 -19.66 -15.41
CA THR A 142 16.45 -18.98 -16.65
C THR A 142 16.34 -17.47 -16.40
N TYR A 143 17.38 -16.74 -16.78
CA TYR A 143 17.38 -15.28 -16.80
C TYR A 143 16.87 -14.78 -18.16
N GLY A 144 15.79 -14.00 -18.15
CA GLY A 144 15.22 -13.41 -19.36
C GLY A 144 13.93 -12.66 -19.07
N ILE A 145 13.71 -11.57 -19.80
CA ILE A 145 12.44 -10.84 -19.76
C ILE A 145 11.49 -11.53 -20.72
N ASP A 146 10.54 -12.31 -20.19
CA ASP A 146 9.47 -12.89 -21.00
C ASP A 146 8.41 -11.80 -21.23
N VAL A 147 8.66 -10.99 -22.27
CA VAL A 147 7.83 -9.83 -22.63
C VAL A 147 6.37 -10.21 -22.89
N GLU A 148 6.10 -11.46 -23.28
CA GLU A 148 4.76 -11.97 -23.56
C GLU A 148 3.95 -12.28 -22.29
N LYS A 149 4.60 -12.42 -21.13
CA LYS A 149 3.94 -12.74 -19.84
C LYS A 149 3.84 -11.54 -18.88
N ILE A 150 4.27 -10.36 -19.31
CA ILE A 150 4.24 -9.15 -18.47
C ILE A 150 2.80 -8.71 -18.26
N ARG A 151 2.36 -8.65 -17.00
CA ARG A 151 1.04 -8.09 -16.65
C ARG A 151 1.16 -6.59 -16.43
N LEU A 152 0.27 -5.85 -17.08
CA LEU A 152 0.19 -4.40 -16.98
C LEU A 152 -0.46 -3.91 -15.68
N MET A 153 -1.22 -4.77 -14.97
CA MET A 153 -2.03 -4.40 -13.79
C MET A 153 -1.83 -5.32 -12.56
N GLY A 154 -0.58 -5.56 -12.20
CA GLY A 154 -0.14 -6.16 -10.94
C GLY A 154 -0.36 -5.30 -9.68
N ILE A 155 -0.13 -5.90 -8.52
CA ILE A 155 -0.45 -5.30 -7.21
C ILE A 155 0.32 -3.99 -6.94
N LEU A 156 1.63 -3.96 -7.27
CA LEU A 156 2.46 -2.75 -7.10
C LEU A 156 1.95 -1.59 -7.98
N GLN A 157 1.51 -1.87 -9.20
CA GLN A 157 1.02 -0.85 -10.12
C GLN A 157 -0.31 -0.26 -9.63
N ARG A 158 -1.23 -1.10 -9.14
CA ARG A 158 -2.49 -0.66 -8.51
C ARG A 158 -2.24 0.21 -7.27
N ILE A 159 -1.30 -0.20 -6.41
CA ILE A 159 -0.90 0.58 -5.24
C ILE A 159 -0.30 1.93 -5.66
N ALA A 160 0.52 1.97 -6.69
CA ALA A 160 1.13 3.21 -7.17
C ALA A 160 0.10 4.22 -7.69
N ILE A 161 -0.88 3.75 -8.49
CA ILE A 161 -1.97 4.61 -8.98
C ILE A 161 -2.82 5.12 -7.81
N ALA A 162 -3.23 4.23 -6.90
CA ALA A 162 -4.02 4.62 -5.72
C ALA A 162 -3.25 5.63 -4.85
N TYR A 163 -1.95 5.39 -4.60
CA TYR A 163 -1.09 6.31 -3.88
C TYR A 163 -1.04 7.69 -4.54
N LEU A 164 -0.88 7.75 -5.86
CA LEU A 164 -0.82 9.01 -6.59
C LEU A 164 -2.14 9.79 -6.48
N VAL A 165 -3.28 9.13 -6.71
CA VAL A 165 -4.60 9.77 -6.62
C VAL A 165 -4.84 10.33 -5.22
N VAL A 166 -4.58 9.54 -4.19
CA VAL A 166 -4.76 9.97 -2.79
C VAL A 166 -3.77 11.08 -2.42
N ALA A 167 -2.52 11.02 -2.90
CA ALA A 167 -1.54 12.07 -2.66
C ALA A 167 -1.96 13.40 -3.29
N LEU A 168 -2.47 13.37 -4.52
CA LEU A 168 -3.01 14.55 -5.18
C LEU A 168 -4.22 15.11 -4.43
N CYS A 169 -5.13 14.25 -3.95
CA CYS A 169 -6.23 14.69 -3.11
C CYS A 169 -5.73 15.40 -1.84
N GLU A 170 -4.79 14.81 -1.11
CA GLU A 170 -4.25 15.41 0.13
C GLU A 170 -3.50 16.72 -0.11
N ILE A 171 -2.81 16.87 -1.24
CA ILE A 171 -2.07 18.09 -1.57
C ILE A 171 -2.99 19.23 -2.02
N TRP A 172 -4.01 18.91 -2.83
CA TRP A 172 -4.82 19.92 -3.54
C TRP A 172 -6.19 20.18 -2.90
N LEU A 173 -6.83 19.17 -2.29
CA LEU A 173 -8.19 19.26 -1.76
C LEU A 173 -8.27 19.51 -0.25
N LYS A 174 -7.12 19.58 0.43
CA LYS A 174 -7.04 19.83 1.87
C LYS A 174 -7.41 21.28 2.19
N GLY A 175 -8.46 21.45 3.01
CA GLY A 175 -8.90 22.78 3.45
C GLY A 175 -7.92 23.46 4.41
N ASN A 176 -7.89 24.80 4.38
CA ASN A 176 -7.03 25.62 5.24
C ASN A 176 -7.66 25.96 6.61
N HIS A 177 -8.72 25.24 7.01
CA HIS A 177 -9.40 25.50 8.27
C HIS A 177 -8.58 24.99 9.47
N ASN A 178 -8.48 25.83 10.49
CA ASN A 178 -7.91 25.46 11.78
C ASN A 178 -8.84 24.47 12.50
N VAL A 179 -8.24 23.44 13.09
CA VAL A 179 -8.97 22.37 13.76
C VAL A 179 -9.21 22.81 15.21
N SER A 180 -10.40 23.32 15.52
CA SER A 180 -10.80 23.71 16.87
C SER A 180 -11.82 22.76 17.51
N SER A 181 -12.42 21.87 16.72
CA SER A 181 -13.45 20.92 17.15
C SER A 181 -13.50 19.70 16.21
N GLU A 182 -14.06 18.58 16.63
CA GLU A 182 -14.24 17.39 15.79
C GLU A 182 -15.00 17.69 14.49
N LEU A 183 -16.02 18.55 14.55
CA LEU A 183 -16.80 18.97 13.37
C LEU A 183 -15.94 19.76 12.36
N SER A 184 -14.89 20.43 12.84
CA SER A 184 -13.96 21.18 11.98
C SER A 184 -13.04 20.25 11.18
N MET A 185 -12.78 19.02 11.67
CA MET A 185 -12.06 18.00 10.90
C MET A 185 -12.87 17.58 9.66
N ILE A 186 -14.16 17.32 9.83
CA ILE A 186 -15.05 16.95 8.72
C ILE A 186 -15.09 18.08 7.69
N LYS A 187 -15.22 19.34 8.13
CA LYS A 187 -15.19 20.51 7.24
C LYS A 187 -13.85 20.63 6.49
N LYS A 188 -12.73 20.36 7.15
CA LYS A 188 -11.38 20.40 6.55
C LYS A 188 -11.19 19.36 5.43
N TYR A 189 -11.77 18.17 5.61
CA TYR A 189 -11.65 17.04 4.67
C TYR A 189 -12.91 16.81 3.81
N ARG A 190 -13.85 17.76 3.75
CA ARG A 190 -15.13 17.62 3.02
C ARG A 190 -14.95 17.17 1.56
N PHE A 191 -13.97 17.72 0.85
CA PHE A 191 -13.74 17.40 -0.56
C PHE A 191 -13.18 15.98 -0.74
N HIS A 192 -12.45 15.46 0.26
CA HIS A 192 -11.99 14.06 0.25
C HIS A 192 -13.18 13.10 0.33
N TRP A 193 -14.15 13.39 1.21
CA TRP A 193 -15.39 12.62 1.31
C TRP A 193 -16.22 12.67 0.03
N VAL A 194 -16.30 13.83 -0.63
CA VAL A 194 -16.97 13.95 -1.94
C VAL A 194 -16.29 13.07 -2.98
N VAL A 195 -14.95 13.14 -3.11
CA VAL A 195 -14.21 12.31 -4.05
C VAL A 195 -14.39 10.82 -3.75
N ALA A 196 -14.29 10.43 -2.47
CA ALA A 196 -14.51 9.04 -2.05
C ALA A 196 -15.93 8.57 -2.41
N PHE A 197 -16.95 9.37 -2.10
CA PHE A 197 -18.34 9.06 -2.42
C PHE A 197 -18.56 8.91 -3.94
N VAL A 198 -18.00 9.82 -4.74
CA VAL A 198 -18.07 9.75 -6.21
C VAL A 198 -17.42 8.47 -6.73
N ILE A 199 -16.20 8.14 -6.27
CA ILE A 199 -15.50 6.92 -6.68
C ILE A 199 -16.28 5.67 -6.29
N THR A 200 -16.78 5.61 -5.05
CA THR A 200 -17.59 4.47 -4.57
C THR A 200 -18.89 4.34 -5.35
N THR A 201 -19.57 5.44 -5.65
CA THR A 201 -20.82 5.44 -6.43
C THR A 201 -20.57 4.95 -7.85
N ILE A 202 -19.51 5.42 -8.51
CA ILE A 202 -19.10 4.94 -9.83
C ILE A 202 -18.79 3.45 -9.78
N TYR A 203 -18.01 3.00 -8.78
CA TYR A 203 -17.64 1.59 -8.62
C TYR A 203 -18.88 0.69 -8.47
N LEU A 204 -19.80 1.05 -7.57
CA LEU A 204 -21.04 0.30 -7.35
C LEU A 204 -21.94 0.32 -8.59
N SER A 205 -22.03 1.46 -9.28
CA SER A 205 -22.82 1.58 -10.52
C SER A 205 -22.26 0.69 -11.63
N LEU A 206 -20.94 0.63 -11.79
CA LEU A 206 -20.30 -0.27 -12.75
C LEU A 206 -20.45 -1.74 -12.34
N LEU A 207 -20.25 -2.05 -11.06
CA LEU A 207 -20.30 -3.42 -10.55
C LEU A 207 -21.69 -4.05 -10.71
N TYR A 208 -22.75 -3.31 -10.38
CA TYR A 208 -24.12 -3.80 -10.39
C TYR A 208 -24.92 -3.43 -11.65
N GLY A 209 -24.57 -2.34 -12.33
CA GLY A 209 -25.29 -1.85 -13.51
C GLY A 209 -24.84 -2.47 -14.83
N LEU A 210 -23.58 -2.92 -14.96
CA LEU A 210 -23.09 -3.51 -16.20
C LEU A 210 -23.71 -4.89 -16.45
N TYR A 211 -24.21 -5.07 -17.67
CA TYR A 211 -24.63 -6.36 -18.18
C TYR A 211 -23.42 -7.17 -18.63
N VAL A 212 -23.29 -8.39 -18.13
CA VAL A 212 -22.22 -9.31 -18.49
C VAL A 212 -22.75 -10.32 -19.50
N PRO A 213 -22.37 -10.22 -20.79
CA PRO A 213 -22.79 -11.18 -21.80
C PRO A 213 -22.05 -12.52 -21.64
N ASP A 214 -22.57 -13.52 -22.33
CA ASP A 214 -21.89 -14.80 -22.52
C ASP A 214 -20.57 -14.59 -23.25
N TRP A 215 -19.58 -15.42 -22.94
CA TRP A 215 -18.24 -15.30 -23.53
C TRP A 215 -17.60 -16.65 -23.73
N GLU A 216 -16.64 -16.70 -24.66
CA GLU A 216 -15.88 -17.90 -24.96
C GLU A 216 -14.39 -17.68 -24.79
N TYR A 217 -13.67 -18.76 -24.51
CA TYR A 217 -12.22 -18.75 -24.48
C TYR A 217 -11.66 -20.06 -25.03
N GLN A 218 -10.44 -19.99 -25.54
CA GLN A 218 -9.79 -21.11 -26.20
C GLN A 218 -8.59 -21.55 -25.37
N ILE A 219 -8.47 -22.86 -25.13
CA ILE A 219 -7.27 -23.48 -24.56
C ILE A 219 -6.67 -24.42 -25.61
N LEU A 220 -5.37 -24.25 -25.86
CA LEU A 220 -4.54 -25.25 -26.54
C LEU A 220 -4.28 -26.40 -25.59
N LYS A 221 -4.79 -27.60 -25.92
CA LYS A 221 -4.36 -28.83 -25.27
C LYS A 221 -3.09 -29.34 -25.95
N GLU A 222 -2.05 -29.52 -25.16
CA GLU A 222 -0.73 -30.01 -25.59
C GLU A 222 -0.62 -31.54 -25.50
N ASP A 223 -1.75 -32.26 -25.59
CA ASP A 223 -1.76 -33.72 -25.64
C ASP A 223 -2.14 -34.17 -27.06
N GLN A 224 -1.14 -34.65 -27.81
CA GLN A 224 -1.24 -35.45 -29.05
C GLN A 224 -1.73 -34.77 -30.35
N GLY A 225 -1.46 -33.48 -30.51
CA GLY A 225 -1.82 -32.70 -31.69
C GLY A 225 -2.62 -31.48 -31.26
N SER A 226 -2.24 -30.30 -31.76
CA SER A 226 -2.76 -29.00 -31.32
C SER A 226 -4.26 -28.84 -31.58
N THR A 227 -5.09 -29.44 -30.72
CA THR A 227 -6.54 -29.29 -30.75
C THR A 227 -6.94 -28.07 -29.93
N LEU A 228 -7.50 -27.08 -30.63
CA LEU A 228 -8.02 -25.86 -30.03
C LEU A 228 -9.40 -26.16 -29.45
N THR A 229 -9.52 -26.18 -28.12
CA THR A 229 -10.79 -26.41 -27.45
C THR A 229 -11.42 -25.08 -27.04
N THR A 230 -12.58 -24.76 -27.62
CA THR A 230 -13.37 -23.58 -27.27
C THR A 230 -14.32 -23.92 -26.13
N PHE A 231 -14.28 -23.14 -25.05
CA PHE A 231 -15.19 -23.25 -23.92
C PHE A 231 -16.11 -22.04 -23.89
N LEU A 232 -17.43 -22.30 -23.89
CA LEU A 232 -18.46 -21.27 -23.75
C LEU A 232 -18.88 -21.14 -22.29
N VAL A 233 -18.86 -19.91 -21.76
CA VAL A 233 -19.32 -19.55 -20.42
C VAL A 233 -20.60 -18.74 -20.55
N LYS A 234 -21.71 -19.33 -20.08
CA LYS A 234 -23.02 -18.67 -20.03
C LYS A 234 -23.13 -17.84 -18.75
N CYS A 235 -23.33 -16.54 -18.92
CA CYS A 235 -23.49 -15.56 -17.86
C CYS A 235 -24.88 -14.91 -17.95
N GLY A 236 -25.14 -14.11 -18.99
CA GLY A 236 -26.42 -13.43 -19.21
C GLY A 236 -27.00 -12.66 -18.01
N VAL A 237 -26.16 -12.08 -17.15
CA VAL A 237 -26.56 -11.54 -15.83
C VAL A 237 -26.07 -10.11 -15.57
N ARG A 238 -26.72 -9.41 -14.64
CA ARG A 238 -26.29 -8.13 -14.05
C ARG A 238 -25.99 -8.32 -12.57
N GLY A 239 -25.00 -7.60 -12.04
CA GLY A 239 -24.69 -7.55 -10.61
C GLY A 239 -24.26 -8.88 -9.98
N HIS A 240 -23.94 -9.88 -10.79
CA HIS A 240 -23.45 -11.15 -10.29
C HIS A 240 -21.98 -11.02 -9.91
N THR A 241 -21.66 -11.29 -8.64
CA THR A 241 -20.30 -11.23 -8.10
C THR A 241 -19.62 -12.59 -8.04
N GLY A 242 -20.18 -13.61 -8.70
CA GLY A 242 -19.59 -14.96 -8.80
C GLY A 242 -18.41 -15.05 -9.78
N PRO A 243 -17.64 -16.14 -9.73
CA PRO A 243 -16.47 -16.31 -10.59
C PRO A 243 -16.86 -16.41 -12.07
N GLY A 244 -16.08 -15.77 -12.95
CA GLY A 244 -16.25 -15.85 -14.41
C GLY A 244 -17.34 -14.98 -15.02
N CYS A 245 -18.37 -14.62 -14.27
CA CYS A 245 -19.50 -13.78 -14.73
C CYS A 245 -19.60 -12.42 -14.02
N ASN A 246 -18.50 -11.96 -13.41
CA ASN A 246 -18.47 -10.66 -12.74
C ASN A 246 -18.14 -9.52 -13.72
N ALA A 247 -18.68 -8.33 -13.43
CA ALA A 247 -18.46 -7.12 -14.24
C ALA A 247 -16.97 -6.73 -14.29
N VAL A 248 -16.25 -6.87 -13.17
CA VAL A 248 -14.81 -6.56 -13.10
C VAL A 248 -14.01 -7.43 -14.07
N GLY A 249 -14.25 -8.74 -14.09
CA GLY A 249 -13.57 -9.67 -14.98
C GLY A 249 -13.98 -9.47 -16.44
N MET A 250 -15.22 -9.04 -16.71
CA MET A 250 -15.64 -8.62 -18.06
C MET A 250 -14.80 -7.44 -18.56
N LEU A 251 -14.68 -6.37 -17.75
CA LEU A 251 -13.90 -5.20 -18.11
C LEU A 251 -12.41 -5.55 -18.28
N ASP A 252 -11.84 -6.39 -17.41
CA ASP A 252 -10.44 -6.83 -17.51
C ASP A 252 -10.18 -7.56 -18.84
N ARG A 253 -11.08 -8.47 -19.23
CA ARG A 253 -11.00 -9.20 -20.52
C ARG A 253 -11.16 -8.27 -21.72
N MET A 254 -12.05 -7.28 -21.63
CA MET A 254 -12.32 -6.33 -22.71
C MET A 254 -11.14 -5.38 -22.94
N PHE A 255 -10.52 -4.87 -21.88
CA PHE A 255 -9.45 -3.87 -21.99
C PHE A 255 -8.05 -4.48 -22.09
N LEU A 256 -7.77 -5.56 -21.35
CA LEU A 256 -6.43 -6.15 -21.26
C LEU A 256 -6.32 -7.50 -22.00
N GLY A 257 -7.44 -8.03 -22.52
CA GLY A 257 -7.49 -9.29 -23.22
C GLY A 257 -7.48 -10.51 -22.29
N ILE A 258 -7.71 -11.69 -22.88
CA ILE A 258 -7.78 -12.96 -22.13
C ILE A 258 -6.40 -13.41 -21.63
N GLN A 259 -5.32 -13.06 -22.34
CA GLN A 259 -3.95 -13.42 -21.98
C GLN A 259 -3.47 -12.76 -20.68
N HIS A 260 -4.11 -11.66 -20.27
CA HIS A 260 -3.81 -10.97 -19.02
C HIS A 260 -4.35 -11.69 -17.78
N LEU A 261 -5.36 -12.57 -17.93
CA LEU A 261 -5.96 -13.27 -16.80
C LEU A 261 -4.95 -14.22 -16.13
N TYR A 262 -5.12 -14.40 -14.82
CA TYR A 262 -4.30 -15.34 -14.06
C TYR A 262 -4.43 -16.76 -14.64
N ARG A 263 -3.31 -17.30 -15.14
CA ARG A 263 -3.21 -18.70 -15.62
C ARG A 263 -3.66 -19.73 -14.58
N LYS A 264 -3.51 -19.43 -13.29
CA LYS A 264 -3.99 -20.22 -12.17
C LYS A 264 -4.93 -19.38 -11.31
N PRO A 265 -6.22 -19.26 -11.65
CA PRO A 265 -7.14 -18.44 -10.90
C PRO A 265 -7.43 -19.06 -9.52
N VAL A 266 -7.56 -18.21 -8.50
CA VAL A 266 -7.82 -18.64 -7.11
C VAL A 266 -9.12 -19.46 -6.98
N TYR A 267 -10.15 -19.14 -7.77
CA TYR A 267 -11.42 -19.86 -7.81
C TYR A 267 -11.32 -21.28 -8.39
N ALA A 268 -10.23 -21.65 -9.09
CA ALA A 268 -10.01 -23.05 -9.48
C ALA A 268 -9.92 -23.96 -8.25
N ARG A 269 -9.50 -23.42 -7.10
CA ARG A 269 -9.46 -24.11 -5.81
C ARG A 269 -10.87 -24.35 -5.22
N THR A 270 -11.88 -23.60 -5.65
CA THR A 270 -13.28 -23.80 -5.22
C THR A 270 -13.78 -25.17 -5.65
N LYS A 271 -13.42 -25.64 -6.85
CA LYS A 271 -13.78 -26.99 -7.35
C LYS A 271 -13.16 -28.11 -6.50
N TYR A 272 -11.92 -27.94 -6.03
CA TYR A 272 -11.25 -28.90 -5.16
C TYR A 272 -11.96 -29.03 -3.80
N LYS A 273 -12.48 -27.92 -3.27
CA LYS A 273 -13.26 -27.91 -2.02
C LYS A 273 -14.61 -28.60 -2.21
N LEU A 274 -15.32 -28.36 -3.31
CA LEU A 274 -16.56 -29.08 -3.64
C LEU A 274 -16.30 -30.59 -3.82
N SER A 275 -15.28 -31.00 -4.57
CA SER A 275 -14.89 -32.41 -4.73
C SER A 275 -14.54 -33.09 -3.39
N LYS A 276 -13.79 -32.42 -2.51
CA LYS A 276 -13.49 -32.94 -1.17
C LYS A 276 -14.70 -32.93 -0.25
N GLN A 277 -15.58 -31.92 -0.31
CA GLN A 277 -16.81 -31.86 0.46
C GLN A 277 -17.75 -33.00 0.07
N TRP A 278 -17.85 -33.33 -1.23
CA TRP A 278 -18.57 -34.50 -1.72
C TRP A 278 -17.92 -35.82 -1.30
N ALA A 279 -16.58 -35.92 -1.33
CA ALA A 279 -15.87 -37.11 -0.85
C ALA A 279 -15.97 -37.34 0.67
N ILE A 280 -16.05 -36.26 1.46
CA ILE A 280 -16.21 -36.31 2.92
C ILE A 280 -17.68 -36.54 3.32
N THR A 281 -18.63 -35.97 2.58
CA THR A 281 -20.07 -36.19 2.80
C THR A 281 -20.47 -37.61 2.39
N SER A 282 -19.93 -38.12 1.27
CA SER A 282 -20.12 -39.52 0.83
C SER A 282 -19.58 -40.55 1.83
N ARG A 283 -18.47 -40.26 2.53
CA ARG A 283 -17.94 -41.14 3.59
C ARG A 283 -18.71 -41.08 4.91
N ARG A 284 -19.42 -39.99 5.22
CA ARG A 284 -20.31 -39.93 6.38
C ARG A 284 -21.68 -40.55 6.13
N SER A 285 -22.15 -40.57 4.89
CA SER A 285 -23.40 -41.26 4.51
C SER A 285 -23.25 -42.79 4.45
N PHE A 286 -22.02 -43.34 4.41
CA PHE A 286 -21.76 -44.78 4.40
C PHE A 286 -21.53 -45.40 5.80
N LEU A 287 -21.60 -44.62 6.89
CA LEU A 287 -21.42 -45.10 8.27
C LEU A 287 -22.69 -45.02 9.14
N VAL A 288 -23.85 -44.74 8.56
CA VAL A 288 -25.15 -44.71 9.28
C VAL A 288 -26.17 -45.70 8.68
N SER A 289 -25.75 -46.61 7.80
CA SER A 289 -26.61 -47.66 7.24
C SER A 289 -26.07 -49.07 7.53
N SER A 290 -25.64 -49.29 8.77
CA SER A 290 -25.31 -50.62 9.34
C SER A 290 -25.70 -50.74 10.81
N ALA A 291 -26.73 -50.01 11.22
CA ALA A 291 -27.51 -50.27 12.42
C ALA A 291 -28.98 -50.18 12.03
N PHE A 292 -29.66 -51.33 12.11
CA PHE A 292 -30.99 -51.69 11.60
C PHE A 292 -31.03 -52.16 10.14
#